data_AF-A0A1Q3RDT2-F1
#
_entry.id   AF-A0A1Q3RDT2-F1
#
_cell.length_a   1.000
_cell.length_b   1.000
_cell.length_c   1.000
_cell.angle_alpha   90.00
_cell.angle_beta   90.00
_cell.angle_gamma   90.00
#
_symmetry.space_group_name_H-M   'P 1'
#
loop_
_entity.id
_entity.type
_entity.pdbx_description
1 polymer ?
#
loop_
_entity_poly.entity_id
_entity_poly.type
_entity_poly.pdbx_seq_one_letter_code
_entity_poly.pdbx_strand_id
1 'polypeptide(L)'
;MSQGIKNIITIPVMFKESCLGFVGFDSVKKLKVWRTDEIDLLKLLATILANYEIRISHEAKLFESVRREEAANASKSQFLANMSHELRTPLNGIIGSIALLKQIITDEKPKGFIETVEFQSNLLMEKLNDLLEYARVEKDEIEIDDIVDQPRAAFTGLFNRFEIEAIDKKLGFDVVYSEEVPMLLVLDFKRVEKILSHLLSNAVKFTEEGKISVSFNYKSLNHLLIITVMDTGEGMSDALVEKVFSPFVQGEASASRRFEGMGLGLALSKSFVLQLGGEIHILPNTPRGTVVTLSIPARYKHYEEAVEVTSNAIESSLLGKINYSHSPLKSIEALKAALKLHRPMDSRKLIHEIEAEGLEPDQSLMVSSLARHIKRFEFDKALKELSEYEVHVYENPK
;
A
#
# COMPACT_ATOMS: atom_id res chain seq x y z
N MET A 1 -64.32 27.51 -19.74
CA MET A 1 -64.83 28.88 -19.49
C MET A 1 -63.91 29.86 -20.17
N SER A 2 -64.43 30.81 -20.95
CA SER A 2 -63.60 31.88 -21.52
C SER A 2 -63.09 32.77 -20.39
N GLN A 3 -61.77 32.96 -20.29
CA GLN A 3 -61.14 33.77 -19.23
C GLN A 3 -61.40 35.29 -19.39
N GLY A 4 -62.07 35.71 -20.48
CA GLY A 4 -62.40 37.12 -20.70
C GLY A 4 -61.20 37.99 -21.10
N ILE A 5 -60.11 37.38 -21.57
CA ILE A 5 -58.88 38.08 -22.00
C ILE A 5 -59.21 39.12 -23.07
N LYS A 6 -58.91 40.38 -22.80
CA LYS A 6 -59.06 41.52 -23.71
C LYS A 6 -57.83 41.71 -24.57
N ASN A 7 -56.63 41.56 -23.99
CA ASN A 7 -55.37 41.48 -24.70
C ASN A 7 -54.29 40.82 -23.83
N ILE A 8 -53.23 40.33 -24.47
CA ILE A 8 -52.11 39.62 -23.84
C ILE A 8 -50.79 40.11 -24.42
N ILE A 9 -49.73 40.09 -23.62
CA ILE A 9 -48.35 40.19 -24.08
C ILE A 9 -47.60 38.94 -23.65
N THR A 10 -46.80 38.39 -24.56
CA THR A 10 -45.99 37.19 -24.30
C THR A 10 -44.58 37.39 -24.82
N ILE A 11 -43.61 36.87 -24.07
CA ILE A 11 -42.20 36.82 -24.44
C ILE A 11 -41.78 35.36 -24.47
N PRO A 12 -41.13 34.90 -25.55
CA PRO A 12 -40.67 33.53 -25.64
C PRO A 12 -39.49 33.31 -24.68
N VAL A 13 -39.50 32.18 -23.99
CA VAL A 13 -38.38 31.66 -23.21
C VAL A 13 -37.52 30.83 -24.16
N MET A 14 -36.40 31.39 -24.59
CA MET A 14 -35.54 30.78 -25.61
C MET A 14 -34.37 30.02 -24.98
N PHE A 15 -34.11 28.81 -25.47
CA PHE A 15 -32.92 28.03 -25.18
C PHE A 15 -32.24 27.65 -26.50
N LYS A 16 -31.09 28.26 -26.78
CA LYS A 16 -30.43 28.21 -28.10
C LYS A 16 -31.42 28.61 -29.21
N GLU A 17 -31.70 27.73 -30.15
CA GLU A 17 -32.64 27.92 -31.26
C GLU A 17 -34.05 27.37 -30.96
N SER A 18 -34.27 26.82 -29.76
CA SER A 18 -35.55 26.22 -29.36
C SER A 18 -36.32 27.11 -28.41
N CYS A 19 -37.63 27.27 -28.64
CA CYS A 19 -38.54 27.95 -27.71
C CYS A 19 -39.06 26.93 -26.69
N LEU A 20 -38.73 27.12 -25.41
CA LEU A 20 -39.19 26.26 -24.32
C LEU A 20 -40.65 26.55 -23.93
N GLY A 21 -41.10 27.77 -24.18
CA GLY A 21 -42.44 28.23 -23.82
C GLY A 21 -42.56 29.74 -23.86
N PHE A 22 -43.65 30.26 -23.31
CA PHE A 22 -43.91 31.70 -23.27
C PHE A 22 -44.25 32.14 -21.86
N VAL A 23 -43.74 33.31 -21.47
CA VAL A 23 -44.15 34.02 -20.26
C VAL A 23 -44.86 35.29 -20.66
N GLY A 24 -45.95 35.63 -19.98
CA GLY A 24 -46.77 36.75 -20.40
C GLY A 24 -47.73 37.25 -19.35
N PHE A 25 -48.30 38.41 -19.63
CA PHE A 25 -49.38 38.99 -18.85
C PHE A 25 -50.62 39.13 -19.71
N ASP A 26 -51.77 38.74 -19.17
CA ASP A 26 -53.07 38.99 -19.74
C ASP A 26 -53.82 40.11 -19.01
N SER A 27 -54.72 40.78 -19.72
CA SER A 27 -55.66 41.74 -19.14
C SER A 27 -57.08 41.32 -19.48
N VAL A 28 -57.89 41.06 -18.46
CA VAL A 28 -59.28 40.58 -18.61
C VAL A 28 -60.34 41.67 -18.41
N LYS A 29 -59.98 42.80 -17.78
CA LYS A 29 -60.93 43.88 -17.44
C LYS A 29 -61.00 44.99 -18.47
N LYS A 30 -59.86 45.36 -19.08
CA LYS A 30 -59.76 46.46 -20.05
C LYS A 30 -58.65 46.21 -21.05
N LEU A 31 -58.72 46.87 -22.21
CA LEU A 31 -57.64 46.85 -23.18
C LEU A 31 -56.46 47.65 -22.61
N LYS A 32 -55.33 46.98 -22.36
CA LYS A 32 -54.16 47.57 -21.70
C LYS A 32 -53.04 47.85 -22.71
N VAL A 33 -52.44 49.04 -22.62
CA VAL A 33 -51.16 49.32 -23.29
C VAL A 33 -50.05 48.98 -22.29
N TRP A 34 -49.18 48.04 -22.65
CA TRP A 34 -48.09 47.59 -21.79
C TRP A 34 -46.97 48.62 -21.79
N ARG A 35 -46.50 48.98 -20.60
CA ARG A 35 -45.39 49.93 -20.46
C ARG A 35 -44.05 49.21 -20.64
N THR A 36 -43.01 49.96 -21.01
CA THR A 36 -41.66 49.41 -21.25
C THR A 36 -41.09 48.69 -20.03
N ASP A 37 -41.34 49.17 -18.81
CA ASP A 37 -40.91 48.53 -17.56
C ASP A 37 -41.56 47.14 -17.36
N GLU A 38 -42.84 47.01 -17.72
CA GLU A 38 -43.56 45.73 -17.66
C GLU A 38 -43.03 44.72 -18.70
N ILE A 39 -42.67 45.22 -19.88
CA ILE A 39 -42.07 44.42 -20.96
C ILE A 39 -40.66 43.96 -20.54
N ASP A 40 -39.85 44.85 -19.97
CA ASP A 40 -38.49 44.52 -19.54
C ASP A 40 -38.48 43.56 -18.35
N LEU A 41 -39.46 43.65 -17.45
CA LEU A 41 -39.68 42.66 -16.40
C LEU A 41 -39.97 41.26 -16.98
N LEU A 42 -40.84 41.17 -17.99
CA LEU A 42 -41.12 39.89 -18.66
C LEU A 42 -39.88 39.34 -19.38
N LYS A 43 -39.05 40.20 -19.98
CA LYS A 43 -37.78 39.77 -20.61
C LYS A 43 -36.83 39.22 -19.57
N LEU A 44 -36.67 39.92 -18.45
CA LEU A 44 -35.82 39.47 -17.34
C LEU A 44 -36.29 38.11 -16.81
N LEU A 45 -37.60 37.94 -16.60
CA LEU A 45 -38.17 36.68 -16.15
C LEU A 45 -37.93 35.55 -17.17
N ALA A 46 -38.11 35.82 -18.46
CA ALA A 46 -37.81 34.86 -19.53
C ALA A 46 -36.33 34.44 -19.53
N THR A 47 -35.40 35.40 -19.34
CA THR A 47 -33.97 35.12 -19.23
C THR A 47 -33.64 34.29 -18.00
N ILE A 48 -34.23 34.59 -16.83
CA ILE A 48 -34.00 33.82 -15.60
C ILE A 48 -34.49 32.37 -15.78
N LEU A 49 -35.67 32.17 -16.36
CA LEU A 49 -36.21 30.83 -16.62
C LEU A 49 -35.33 30.05 -17.61
N ALA A 50 -34.86 30.69 -18.68
CA ALA A 50 -33.93 30.07 -19.62
C ALA A 50 -32.59 29.69 -18.96
N ASN A 51 -32.04 30.56 -18.11
CA ASN A 51 -30.79 30.30 -17.37
C ASN A 51 -30.95 29.17 -16.33
N TYR A 52 -32.11 29.08 -15.70
CA TYR A 52 -32.42 27.99 -14.78
C TYR A 52 -32.43 26.63 -15.50
N GLU A 53 -33.05 26.57 -16.67
CA GLU A 53 -33.07 25.35 -17.50
C GLU A 53 -31.66 24.95 -17.97
N ILE A 54 -30.82 25.92 -18.35
CA ILE A 54 -29.40 25.68 -18.66
C ILE A 54 -28.71 24.99 -17.48
N ARG A 55 -28.89 25.52 -16.26
CA ARG A 55 -28.22 25.02 -15.07
C ARG A 55 -28.64 23.58 -14.75
N ILE A 56 -29.93 23.29 -14.77
CA ILE A 56 -30.44 21.92 -14.53
C ILE A 56 -29.90 20.95 -15.59
N SER A 57 -29.93 21.32 -16.87
CA SER A 57 -29.44 20.45 -17.94
C SER A 57 -27.94 20.16 -17.81
N HIS A 58 -27.14 21.16 -17.41
CA HIS A 58 -25.72 21.00 -17.17
C HIS A 58 -25.45 20.09 -15.96
N GLU A 59 -26.17 20.30 -14.86
CA GLU A 59 -26.03 19.51 -13.64
C GLU A 59 -26.42 18.04 -13.86
N ALA A 60 -27.52 17.79 -14.59
CA ALA A 60 -27.94 16.44 -14.95
C ALA A 60 -26.92 15.72 -15.84
N LYS A 61 -26.34 16.42 -16.83
CA LYS A 61 -25.27 15.86 -17.69
C LYS A 61 -24.01 15.56 -16.90
N LEU A 62 -23.63 16.46 -15.98
CA LEU A 62 -22.46 16.26 -15.13
C LEU A 62 -22.66 15.04 -14.23
N PHE A 63 -23.83 14.94 -13.59
CA PHE A 63 -24.19 13.81 -12.74
C PHE A 63 -24.20 12.48 -13.52
N GLU A 64 -24.78 12.46 -14.72
CA GLU A 64 -24.79 11.26 -15.57
C GLU A 64 -23.36 10.86 -16.01
N SER A 65 -22.52 11.85 -16.34
CA SER A 65 -21.13 11.62 -16.71
C SER A 65 -20.34 10.99 -15.55
N VAL A 66 -20.45 11.56 -14.35
CA VAL A 66 -19.80 11.04 -13.13
C VAL A 66 -20.26 9.60 -12.87
N ARG A 67 -21.58 9.34 -12.92
CA ARG A 67 -22.13 7.99 -12.69
C ARG A 67 -21.64 6.97 -13.71
N ARG A 68 -21.45 7.36 -14.98
CA ARG A 68 -20.88 6.46 -16.00
C ARG A 68 -19.41 6.17 -15.75
N GLU A 69 -18.62 7.17 -15.36
CA GLU A 69 -17.21 6.96 -15.01
C GLU A 69 -17.06 6.05 -13.79
N GLU A 70 -17.84 6.27 -12.73
CA GLU A 70 -17.85 5.41 -11.54
C GLU A 70 -18.23 3.96 -11.87
N ALA A 71 -19.28 3.75 -12.68
CA ALA A 71 -19.70 2.42 -13.11
C ALA A 71 -18.65 1.72 -13.98
N ALA A 72 -17.94 2.47 -14.84
CA ALA A 72 -16.85 1.95 -15.65
C ALA A 72 -15.65 1.55 -14.77
N ASN A 73 -15.26 2.39 -13.80
CA ASN A 73 -14.20 2.08 -12.85
C ASN A 73 -14.54 0.85 -11.99
N ALA A 74 -15.77 0.78 -11.47
CA ALA A 74 -16.22 -0.37 -10.69
C ALA A 74 -16.15 -1.68 -11.50
N SER A 75 -16.58 -1.63 -12.76
CA SER A 75 -16.53 -2.78 -13.69
C SER A 75 -15.10 -3.17 -14.04
N LYS A 76 -14.21 -2.20 -14.25
CA LYS A 76 -12.78 -2.41 -14.54
C LYS A 76 -12.10 -3.11 -13.37
N SER A 77 -12.29 -2.64 -12.13
CA SER A 77 -11.66 -3.30 -10.97
C SER A 77 -12.25 -4.69 -10.72
N GLN A 78 -13.57 -4.90 -10.91
CA GLN A 78 -14.17 -6.24 -10.77
C GLN A 78 -13.63 -7.21 -11.81
N PHE A 79 -13.46 -6.74 -13.06
CA PHE A 79 -12.85 -7.53 -14.12
C PHE A 79 -11.41 -7.92 -13.78
N LEU A 80 -10.60 -6.97 -13.29
CA LEU A 80 -9.22 -7.22 -12.87
C LEU A 80 -9.15 -8.20 -11.69
N ALA A 81 -10.03 -8.06 -10.69
CA ALA A 81 -10.14 -8.98 -9.56
C ALA A 81 -10.44 -10.42 -10.00
N ASN A 82 -11.44 -10.58 -10.88
CA ASN A 82 -11.81 -11.89 -11.42
C ASN A 82 -10.68 -12.50 -12.26
N MET A 83 -10.05 -11.71 -13.14
CA MET A 83 -8.92 -12.16 -13.96
C MET A 83 -7.73 -12.58 -13.11
N SER A 84 -7.45 -11.92 -11.99
CA SER A 84 -6.37 -12.37 -11.12
C SER A 84 -6.62 -13.74 -10.50
N HIS A 85 -7.85 -14.04 -10.08
CA HIS A 85 -8.18 -15.37 -9.56
C HIS A 85 -8.03 -16.45 -10.63
N GLU A 86 -8.49 -16.17 -11.85
CA GLU A 86 -8.38 -17.05 -13.02
C GLU A 86 -6.92 -17.24 -13.48
N LEU A 87 -6.06 -16.24 -13.31
CA LEU A 87 -4.63 -16.31 -13.65
C LEU A 87 -3.78 -16.94 -12.53
N ARG A 88 -4.14 -16.73 -11.26
CA ARG A 88 -3.43 -17.29 -10.10
C ARG A 88 -3.51 -18.81 -10.07
N THR A 89 -4.65 -19.39 -10.44
CA THR A 89 -4.87 -20.84 -10.42
C THR A 89 -3.91 -21.61 -11.34
N PRO A 90 -3.79 -21.31 -12.65
CA PRO A 90 -2.83 -21.98 -13.53
C PRO A 90 -1.38 -21.66 -13.15
N LEU A 91 -1.10 -20.44 -12.68
CA LEU A 91 0.26 -20.03 -12.31
C LEU A 91 0.76 -20.75 -11.05
N ASN A 92 -0.11 -20.95 -10.04
CA ASN A 92 0.19 -21.79 -8.89
C ASN A 92 0.41 -23.26 -9.30
N GLY A 93 -0.32 -23.74 -10.32
CA GLY A 93 -0.08 -25.06 -10.92
C GLY A 93 1.30 -25.20 -11.58
N ILE A 94 1.74 -24.16 -12.29
CA ILE A 94 3.10 -24.08 -12.88
C ILE A 94 4.15 -24.07 -11.77
N ILE A 95 4.02 -23.21 -10.75
CA ILE A 95 4.95 -23.13 -9.61
C ILE A 95 5.02 -24.47 -8.86
N GLY A 96 3.87 -25.12 -8.61
CA GLY A 96 3.83 -26.43 -7.97
C GLY A 96 4.52 -27.52 -8.79
N SER A 97 4.34 -27.50 -10.12
CA SER A 97 4.98 -28.44 -11.05
C SER A 97 6.50 -28.25 -11.09
N ILE A 98 6.95 -26.99 -11.08
CA ILE A 98 8.36 -26.62 -10.97
C ILE A 98 8.95 -27.14 -9.66
N ALA A 99 8.28 -26.92 -8.52
CA ALA A 99 8.74 -27.40 -7.22
C ALA A 99 8.93 -28.93 -7.18
N LEU A 100 8.02 -29.68 -7.82
CA LEU A 100 8.15 -31.14 -7.97
C LEU A 100 9.30 -31.52 -8.92
N LEU A 101 9.46 -30.82 -10.04
CA LEU A 101 10.56 -31.07 -10.98
C LEU A 101 11.94 -30.82 -10.36
N LYS A 102 12.08 -29.80 -9.50
CA LYS A 102 13.34 -29.54 -8.76
C LYS A 102 13.74 -30.68 -7.82
N GLN A 103 12.79 -31.51 -7.38
CA GLN A 103 13.07 -32.67 -6.54
C GLN A 103 13.57 -33.89 -7.35
N ILE A 104 13.23 -33.95 -8.65
CA ILE A 104 13.47 -35.12 -9.50
C ILE A 104 14.66 -34.88 -10.45
N ILE A 105 14.84 -33.66 -10.92
CA ILE A 105 15.89 -33.30 -11.87
C ILE A 105 17.19 -32.97 -11.14
N THR A 106 18.22 -33.75 -11.40
CA THR A 106 19.58 -33.57 -10.83
C THR A 106 20.58 -32.98 -11.82
N ASP A 107 20.30 -33.01 -13.12
CA ASP A 107 21.19 -32.49 -14.16
C ASP A 107 21.21 -30.95 -14.16
N GLU A 108 22.40 -30.34 -14.30
CA GLU A 108 22.55 -28.89 -14.20
C GLU A 108 21.83 -28.10 -15.30
N LYS A 109 21.83 -28.61 -16.55
CA LYS A 109 21.19 -27.91 -17.68
C LYS A 109 19.67 -27.79 -17.51
N PRO A 110 18.91 -28.87 -17.25
CA PRO A 110 17.48 -28.77 -16.99
C PRO A 110 17.15 -28.00 -15.69
N LYS A 111 18.01 -28.05 -14.67
CA LYS A 111 17.86 -27.25 -13.45
C LYS A 111 17.86 -25.74 -13.72
N GLY A 112 18.77 -25.25 -14.56
CA GLY A 112 18.80 -23.84 -14.95
C GLY A 112 17.54 -23.38 -15.71
N PHE A 113 16.96 -24.25 -16.55
CA PHE A 113 15.68 -23.95 -17.20
C PHE A 113 14.53 -23.88 -16.18
N ILE A 114 14.47 -24.79 -15.21
CA ILE A 114 13.44 -24.80 -14.16
C ILE A 114 13.53 -23.54 -13.30
N GLU A 115 14.73 -23.14 -12.87
CA GLU A 115 14.96 -21.90 -12.11
C GLU A 115 14.53 -20.66 -12.91
N THR A 116 14.75 -20.66 -14.23
CA THR A 116 14.29 -19.58 -15.10
C THR A 116 12.77 -19.50 -15.16
N VAL A 117 12.07 -20.62 -15.35
CA VAL A 117 10.59 -20.62 -15.39
C VAL A 117 9.99 -20.25 -14.03
N GLU A 118 10.61 -20.68 -12.93
CA GLU A 118 10.21 -20.32 -11.57
C GLU A 118 10.29 -18.81 -11.35
N PHE A 119 11.44 -18.21 -11.71
CA PHE A 119 11.66 -16.77 -11.63
C PHE A 119 10.61 -16.00 -12.44
N GLN A 120 10.37 -16.39 -13.70
CA GLN A 120 9.38 -15.73 -14.56
C GLN A 120 7.94 -15.88 -14.03
N SER A 121 7.62 -17.02 -13.41
CA SER A 121 6.29 -17.26 -12.82
C SER A 121 6.06 -16.38 -11.59
N ASN A 122 7.07 -16.26 -10.73
CA ASN A 122 7.02 -15.38 -9.56
C ASN A 122 6.94 -13.90 -9.96
N LEU A 123 7.71 -13.49 -10.96
CA LEU A 123 7.65 -12.13 -11.52
C LEU A 123 6.26 -11.80 -12.10
N LEU A 124 5.61 -12.76 -12.75
CA LEU A 124 4.25 -12.58 -13.26
C LEU A 124 3.22 -12.46 -12.13
N MET A 125 3.36 -13.28 -11.08
CA MET A 125 2.51 -13.18 -9.87
C MET A 125 2.63 -11.81 -9.21
N GLU A 126 3.85 -11.29 -9.07
CA GLU A 126 4.11 -9.97 -8.50
C GLU A 126 3.41 -8.87 -9.32
N LYS A 127 3.62 -8.86 -10.64
CA LYS A 127 2.97 -7.89 -11.55
C LYS A 127 1.43 -7.96 -11.49
N LEU A 128 0.88 -9.17 -11.38
CA LEU A 128 -0.55 -9.37 -11.25
C LEU A 128 -1.10 -8.82 -9.92
N ASN A 129 -0.37 -9.05 -8.83
CA ASN A 129 -0.74 -8.53 -7.52
C ASN A 129 -0.66 -7.00 -7.48
N ASP A 130 0.33 -6.38 -8.10
CA ASP A 130 0.43 -4.92 -8.20
C ASP A 130 -0.73 -4.31 -8.99
N LEU A 131 -1.16 -4.96 -10.09
CA LEU A 131 -2.32 -4.53 -10.86
C LEU A 131 -3.62 -4.59 -10.03
N LEU A 132 -3.77 -5.65 -9.22
CA LEU A 132 -4.91 -5.78 -8.32
C LEU A 132 -4.90 -4.73 -7.20
N GLU A 133 -3.75 -4.53 -6.57
CA GLU A 133 -3.62 -3.55 -5.50
C GLU A 133 -3.88 -2.15 -6.03
N TYR A 134 -3.39 -1.80 -7.21
CA TYR A 134 -3.73 -0.55 -7.88
C TYR A 134 -5.24 -0.41 -8.07
N ALA A 135 -5.92 -1.47 -8.52
CA ALA A 135 -7.37 -1.46 -8.72
C ALA A 135 -8.19 -1.35 -7.41
N ARG A 136 -7.64 -1.79 -6.26
CA ARG A 136 -8.24 -1.64 -4.92
C ARG A 136 -7.99 -0.26 -4.34
N VAL A 137 -6.76 0.24 -4.52
CA VAL A 137 -6.36 1.59 -4.14
C VAL A 137 -7.24 2.65 -4.82
N GLU A 138 -7.52 2.51 -6.13
CA GLU A 138 -8.39 3.46 -6.86
C GLU A 138 -9.83 3.55 -6.31
N LYS A 139 -10.24 2.60 -5.47
CA LYS A 139 -11.57 2.54 -4.87
C LYS A 139 -11.60 2.89 -3.37
N ASP A 140 -10.46 3.30 -2.80
CA ASP A 140 -10.30 3.51 -1.36
C ASP A 140 -10.69 2.27 -0.50
N GLU A 141 -10.60 1.07 -1.06
CA GLU A 141 -11.02 -0.20 -0.42
C GLU A 141 -9.92 -0.82 0.48
N ILE A 142 -8.89 -0.06 0.88
CA ILE A 142 -7.76 -0.58 1.66
C ILE A 142 -7.80 -0.02 3.08
N GLU A 143 -8.04 -0.91 4.06
CA GLU A 143 -7.98 -0.57 5.48
C GLU A 143 -6.55 -0.39 5.95
N ILE A 144 -6.26 0.64 6.75
CA ILE A 144 -4.92 0.90 7.30
C ILE A 144 -4.68 0.06 8.55
N ASP A 145 -3.59 -0.72 8.56
CA ASP A 145 -3.21 -1.57 9.68
C ASP A 145 -2.12 -0.88 10.52
N ASP A 146 -2.56 -0.07 11.49
CA ASP A 146 -1.68 0.63 12.43
C ASP A 146 -1.06 -0.37 13.42
N ILE A 147 0.16 -0.84 13.13
CA ILE A 147 0.92 -1.76 13.99
C ILE A 147 1.99 -0.98 14.75
N VAL A 148 2.26 -1.39 16.00
CA VAL A 148 3.41 -0.91 16.77
C VAL A 148 4.62 -1.77 16.45
N ASP A 149 5.66 -1.22 15.85
CA ASP A 149 6.91 -1.96 15.59
C ASP A 149 8.14 -1.04 15.59
N GLN A 150 9.33 -1.65 15.55
CA GLN A 150 10.61 -0.98 15.44
C GLN A 150 11.00 -0.82 13.98
N PRO A 151 11.09 0.39 13.41
CA PRO A 151 11.39 0.60 12.00
C PRO A 151 12.65 -0.11 11.51
N ARG A 152 13.70 -0.08 12.34
CA ARG A 152 14.97 -0.76 12.04
C ARG A 152 14.78 -2.27 11.87
N ALA A 153 14.06 -2.92 12.77
CA ALA A 153 13.83 -4.36 12.72
C ALA A 153 12.86 -4.73 11.59
N ALA A 154 11.75 -3.99 11.46
CA ALA A 154 10.71 -4.21 10.48
C ALA A 154 11.27 -4.23 9.04
N PHE A 155 12.17 -3.31 8.70
CA PHE A 155 12.71 -3.19 7.34
C PHE A 155 14.04 -3.92 7.11
N THR A 156 14.59 -4.63 8.10
CA THR A 156 15.90 -5.30 7.97
C THR A 156 15.90 -6.31 6.83
N GLY A 157 14.86 -7.14 6.70
CA GLY A 157 14.78 -8.15 5.64
C GLY A 157 14.76 -7.53 4.24
N LEU A 158 14.05 -6.42 4.08
CA LEU A 158 13.99 -5.65 2.84
C LEU A 158 15.37 -5.13 2.44
N PHE A 159 16.08 -4.50 3.37
CA PHE A 159 17.38 -3.92 3.09
C PHE A 159 18.45 -4.95 2.80
N ASN A 160 18.46 -6.08 3.52
CA ASN A 160 19.39 -7.17 3.24
C ASN A 160 19.21 -7.73 1.82
N ARG A 161 17.96 -7.84 1.34
CA ARG A 161 17.67 -8.29 -0.03
C ARG A 161 18.30 -7.34 -1.06
N PHE A 162 18.05 -6.04 -0.93
CA PHE A 162 18.57 -5.05 -1.88
C PHE A 162 20.07 -4.80 -1.75
N GLU A 163 20.65 -5.01 -0.57
CA GLU A 163 22.10 -5.00 -0.39
C GLU A 163 22.76 -6.12 -1.21
N ILE A 164 22.19 -7.33 -1.21
CA ILE A 164 22.68 -8.45 -2.04
C ILE A 164 22.57 -8.11 -3.54
N GLU A 165 21.41 -7.60 -3.99
CA GLU A 165 21.22 -7.20 -5.38
C GLU A 165 22.18 -6.07 -5.81
N ALA A 166 22.43 -5.11 -4.93
CA ALA A 166 23.38 -4.02 -5.16
C ALA A 166 24.82 -4.54 -5.25
N ILE A 167 25.22 -5.48 -4.38
CA ILE A 167 26.54 -6.13 -4.41
C ILE A 167 26.74 -6.88 -5.73
N ASP A 168 25.74 -7.62 -6.20
CA ASP A 168 25.79 -8.34 -7.47
C ASP A 168 26.02 -7.39 -8.66
N LYS A 169 25.45 -6.18 -8.59
CA LYS A 169 25.69 -5.08 -9.54
C LYS A 169 26.92 -4.23 -9.24
N LYS A 170 27.69 -4.51 -8.18
CA LYS A 170 28.84 -3.73 -7.70
C LYS A 170 28.49 -2.28 -7.33
N LEU A 171 27.29 -2.06 -6.82
CA LEU A 171 26.81 -0.79 -6.28
C LEU A 171 27.04 -0.71 -4.77
N GLY A 172 27.31 0.49 -4.25
CA GLY A 172 27.25 0.74 -2.82
C GLY A 172 25.80 0.76 -2.31
N PHE A 173 25.57 0.32 -1.08
CA PHE A 173 24.25 0.33 -0.45
C PHE A 173 24.37 0.75 1.02
N ASP A 174 23.71 1.86 1.40
CA ASP A 174 23.79 2.41 2.75
C ASP A 174 22.39 2.65 3.33
N VAL A 175 22.18 2.31 4.61
CA VAL A 175 20.94 2.64 5.34
C VAL A 175 21.29 3.39 6.62
N VAL A 176 20.73 4.58 6.78
CA VAL A 176 21.02 5.48 7.91
C VAL A 176 19.73 5.84 8.63
N TYR A 177 19.75 5.80 9.94
CA TYR A 177 18.65 6.24 10.80
C TYR A 177 19.17 7.35 11.70
N SER A 178 18.51 8.52 11.70
CA SER A 178 18.86 9.59 12.64
C SER A 178 18.55 9.17 14.08
N GLU A 179 19.22 9.81 15.05
CA GLU A 179 18.99 9.57 16.48
C GLU A 179 17.58 9.99 16.92
N GLU A 180 16.93 10.86 16.15
CA GLU A 180 15.57 11.35 16.40
C GLU A 180 14.50 10.31 16.08
N VAL A 181 14.82 9.27 15.30
CA VAL A 181 13.87 8.21 14.95
C VAL A 181 13.53 7.39 16.21
N PRO A 182 12.27 7.41 16.67
CA PRO A 182 11.85 6.67 17.84
C PRO A 182 12.06 5.17 17.66
N MET A 183 12.33 4.48 18.77
CA MET A 183 12.49 3.03 18.75
C MET A 183 11.22 2.33 18.26
N LEU A 184 10.04 2.82 18.67
CA LEU A 184 8.74 2.25 18.31
C LEU A 184 7.88 3.31 17.62
N LEU A 185 7.33 2.95 16.46
CA LEU A 185 6.36 3.74 15.73
C LEU A 185 5.07 2.95 15.53
N VAL A 186 3.95 3.66 15.51
CA VAL A 186 2.66 3.16 15.04
C VAL A 186 2.52 3.53 13.57
N LEU A 187 2.51 2.52 12.71
CA LEU A 187 2.55 2.66 11.26
C LEU A 187 2.07 1.36 10.60
N ASP A 188 1.54 1.45 9.37
CA ASP A 188 1.42 0.27 8.52
C ASP A 188 2.76 -0.08 7.86
N PHE A 189 3.57 -0.85 8.59
CA PHE A 189 4.91 -1.24 8.15
C PHE A 189 4.90 -2.02 6.83
N LYS A 190 3.88 -2.85 6.56
CA LYS A 190 3.80 -3.64 5.33
C LYS A 190 3.63 -2.75 4.10
N ARG A 191 2.77 -1.72 4.18
CA ARG A 191 2.63 -0.76 3.07
C ARG A 191 3.90 0.05 2.88
N VAL A 192 4.53 0.50 3.96
CA VAL A 192 5.80 1.23 3.84
C VAL A 192 6.91 0.35 3.27
N GLU A 193 6.99 -0.91 3.66
CA GLU A 193 7.90 -1.89 3.07
C GLU A 193 7.66 -2.04 1.56
N LYS A 194 6.39 -2.11 1.12
CA LYS A 194 6.04 -2.18 -0.30
C LYS A 194 6.44 -0.92 -1.07
N ILE A 195 6.18 0.27 -0.52
CA ILE A 195 6.63 1.55 -1.09
C ILE A 195 8.16 1.52 -1.26
N LEU A 196 8.90 1.17 -0.21
CA LEU A 196 10.36 1.10 -0.24
C LEU A 196 10.86 0.05 -1.24
N SER A 197 10.19 -1.10 -1.34
CA SER A 197 10.51 -2.13 -2.33
C SER A 197 10.43 -1.59 -3.76
N HIS A 198 9.39 -0.83 -4.11
CA HIS A 198 9.27 -0.22 -5.42
C HIS A 198 10.35 0.82 -5.69
N LEU A 199 10.66 1.67 -4.71
CA LEU A 199 11.69 2.71 -4.84
C LEU A 199 13.09 2.09 -4.99
N LEU A 200 13.41 1.10 -4.17
CA LEU A 200 14.70 0.42 -4.19
C LEU A 200 14.91 -0.43 -5.44
N SER A 201 13.86 -1.11 -5.90
CA SER A 201 13.91 -1.86 -7.17
C SER A 201 14.22 -0.92 -8.34
N ASN A 202 13.58 0.26 -8.38
CA ASN A 202 13.92 1.28 -9.38
C ASN A 202 15.36 1.78 -9.21
N ALA A 203 15.80 2.09 -7.99
CA ALA A 203 17.16 2.56 -7.72
C ALA A 203 18.23 1.55 -8.21
N VAL A 204 18.08 0.26 -7.87
CA VAL A 204 18.97 -0.82 -8.32
C VAL A 204 18.91 -1.00 -9.83
N LYS A 205 17.72 -0.89 -10.41
CA LYS A 205 17.53 -1.06 -11.86
C LYS A 205 18.25 0.03 -12.66
N PHE A 206 18.11 1.31 -12.27
CA PHE A 206 18.55 2.47 -13.05
C PHE A 206 19.92 3.03 -12.63
N THR A 207 20.57 2.42 -11.65
CA THR A 207 21.97 2.73 -11.29
C THR A 207 22.89 1.69 -11.89
N GLU A 208 23.74 2.11 -12.83
CA GLU A 208 24.78 1.24 -13.41
C GLU A 208 26.07 1.27 -12.58
N GLU A 209 26.46 2.45 -12.09
CA GLU A 209 27.62 2.66 -11.24
C GLU A 209 27.30 3.64 -10.10
N GLY A 210 27.97 3.45 -8.96
CA GLY A 210 27.86 4.34 -7.81
C GLY A 210 27.16 3.66 -6.64
N LYS A 211 26.13 4.30 -6.06
CA LYS A 211 25.50 3.82 -4.83
C LYS A 211 24.03 4.19 -4.68
N ILE A 212 23.37 3.46 -3.79
CA ILE A 212 22.01 3.67 -3.33
C ILE A 212 22.07 3.91 -1.82
N SER A 213 21.29 4.86 -1.34
CA SER A 213 21.22 5.19 0.08
C SER A 213 19.79 5.43 0.53
N VAL A 214 19.47 4.93 1.72
CA VAL A 214 18.19 5.15 2.39
C VAL A 214 18.45 5.85 3.70
N SER A 215 17.72 6.94 3.96
CA SER A 215 17.81 7.64 5.24
C SER A 215 16.44 7.81 5.89
N PHE A 216 16.41 7.64 7.20
CA PHE A 216 15.24 7.84 8.04
C PHE A 216 15.50 8.99 8.99
N ASN A 217 14.58 9.96 9.02
CA ASN A 217 14.55 11.05 9.97
C ASN A 217 13.14 11.16 10.58
N TYR A 218 13.02 11.73 11.78
CA TYR A 218 11.73 11.88 12.44
C TYR A 218 11.54 13.30 12.97
N LYS A 219 10.45 13.94 12.55
CA LYS A 219 10.05 15.26 13.04
C LYS A 219 9.03 15.11 14.15
N SER A 220 9.52 15.09 15.40
CA SER A 220 8.71 14.88 16.60
C SER A 220 7.54 15.86 16.77
N LEU A 221 7.71 17.12 16.36
CA LEU A 221 6.65 18.15 16.47
C LEU A 221 5.39 17.82 15.65
N ASN A 222 5.57 17.15 14.52
CA ASN A 222 4.48 16.86 13.58
C ASN A 222 4.17 15.36 13.51
N HIS A 223 4.84 14.54 14.31
CA HIS A 223 4.79 13.08 14.23
C HIS A 223 5.03 12.55 12.81
N LEU A 224 6.02 13.09 12.10
CA LEU A 224 6.31 12.71 10.72
C LEU A 224 7.58 11.88 10.63
N LEU A 225 7.46 10.68 10.08
CA LEU A 225 8.59 9.89 9.60
C LEU A 225 8.95 10.36 8.19
N ILE A 226 10.19 10.81 8.01
CA ILE A 226 10.74 11.20 6.72
C ILE A 226 11.67 10.11 6.26
N ILE A 227 11.41 9.56 5.07
CA ILE A 227 12.23 8.53 4.46
C ILE A 227 12.73 9.05 3.11
N THR A 228 14.04 9.09 2.92
CA THR A 228 14.65 9.53 1.67
C THR A 228 15.41 8.37 1.04
N VAL A 229 15.03 8.02 -0.19
CA VAL A 229 15.74 7.06 -1.04
C VAL A 229 16.48 7.85 -2.11
N MET A 230 17.79 7.68 -2.16
CA MET A 230 18.66 8.36 -3.13
C MET A 230 19.50 7.33 -3.89
N ASP A 231 19.57 7.49 -5.20
CA ASP A 231 20.48 6.76 -6.07
C ASP A 231 21.41 7.73 -6.81
N THR A 232 22.43 7.18 -7.49
CA THR A 232 23.37 7.94 -8.33
C THR A 232 23.26 7.59 -9.82
N GLY A 233 22.11 7.08 -10.26
CA GLY A 233 21.86 6.64 -11.63
C GLY A 233 21.68 7.77 -12.64
N GLU A 234 21.02 7.45 -13.76
CA GLU A 234 20.79 8.38 -14.89
C GLU A 234 19.88 9.58 -14.53
N GLY A 235 19.18 9.51 -13.40
CA GLY A 235 18.23 10.52 -12.96
C GLY A 235 16.97 10.55 -13.84
N MET A 236 16.18 11.62 -13.70
CA MET A 236 14.96 11.81 -14.49
C MET A 236 14.92 13.22 -15.10
N SER A 237 14.41 13.34 -16.31
CA SER A 237 14.10 14.64 -16.91
C SER A 237 12.92 15.30 -16.20
N ASP A 238 12.85 16.64 -16.21
CA ASP A 238 11.74 17.37 -15.59
C ASP A 238 10.36 16.92 -16.12
N ALA A 239 10.26 16.67 -17.43
CA ALA A 239 9.05 16.15 -18.05
C ALA A 239 8.66 14.74 -17.56
N LEU A 240 9.63 13.92 -17.18
CA LEU A 240 9.39 12.60 -16.60
C LEU A 240 8.99 12.75 -15.13
N VAL A 241 9.65 13.59 -14.33
CA VAL A 241 9.32 13.84 -12.92
C VAL A 241 7.85 14.25 -12.75
N GLU A 242 7.32 15.10 -13.63
CA GLU A 242 5.91 15.51 -13.60
C GLU A 242 4.92 14.34 -13.78
N LYS A 243 5.32 13.30 -14.51
CA LYS A 243 4.43 12.22 -14.96
C LYS A 243 4.75 10.87 -14.35
N VAL A 244 5.87 10.70 -13.67
CA VAL A 244 6.39 9.38 -13.24
C VAL A 244 5.47 8.67 -12.23
N PHE A 245 4.64 9.42 -11.51
CA PHE A 245 3.60 8.86 -10.63
C PHE A 245 2.28 8.55 -11.32
N SER A 246 2.16 8.83 -12.62
CA SER A 246 0.98 8.46 -13.40
C SER A 246 1.07 6.97 -13.76
N PRO A 247 -0.06 6.24 -13.75
CA PRO A 247 -0.05 4.82 -14.06
C PRO A 247 0.40 4.58 -15.51
N PHE A 248 1.14 3.49 -15.71
CA PHE A 248 1.66 3.03 -17.01
C PHE A 248 2.70 3.96 -17.67
N VAL A 249 3.20 4.97 -16.95
CA VAL A 249 4.29 5.81 -17.46
C VAL A 249 5.61 5.06 -17.34
N GLN A 250 6.36 5.06 -18.44
CA GLN A 250 7.73 4.55 -18.54
C GLN A 250 8.61 5.67 -19.10
N GLY A 251 9.87 5.79 -18.65
CA GLY A 251 10.84 6.71 -19.25
C GLY A 251 11.14 6.36 -20.72
N GLU A 252 11.73 7.30 -21.48
CA GLU A 252 12.14 7.07 -22.87
C GLU A 252 13.17 5.93 -22.95
N ALA A 253 12.69 4.71 -23.22
CA ALA A 253 13.53 3.53 -23.31
C ALA A 253 14.21 3.42 -24.68
N SER A 254 15.53 3.22 -24.67
CA SER A 254 16.27 2.58 -25.76
C SER A 254 15.63 1.20 -26.06
N ALA A 255 15.67 0.77 -27.32
CA ALA A 255 14.84 -0.32 -27.87
C ALA A 255 14.94 -1.69 -27.14
N SER A 256 15.95 -1.91 -26.29
CA SER A 256 16.12 -3.12 -25.48
C SER A 256 15.40 -3.10 -24.11
N ARG A 257 14.94 -1.95 -23.62
CA ARG A 257 14.38 -1.77 -22.25
C ARG A 257 12.84 -1.76 -22.17
N ARG A 258 12.13 -2.06 -23.27
CA ARG A 258 10.65 -1.93 -23.35
C ARG A 258 9.83 -2.96 -22.56
N PHE A 259 10.44 -3.99 -21.97
CA PHE A 259 9.71 -5.09 -21.31
C PHE A 259 9.85 -5.14 -19.78
N GLU A 260 10.55 -4.19 -19.16
CA GLU A 260 11.06 -4.33 -17.80
C GLU A 260 10.25 -3.64 -16.68
N GLY A 261 8.97 -3.33 -16.89
CA GLY A 261 8.08 -2.86 -15.80
C GLY A 261 6.72 -2.37 -16.26
N MET A 262 5.64 -2.58 -15.49
CA MET A 262 4.29 -2.18 -15.88
C MET A 262 4.02 -0.66 -15.74
N GLY A 263 4.97 0.10 -15.15
CA GLY A 263 4.78 1.51 -14.83
C GLY A 263 3.78 1.75 -13.71
N LEU A 264 3.52 0.74 -12.86
CA LEU A 264 2.57 0.84 -11.75
C LEU A 264 3.22 1.07 -10.39
N GLY A 265 4.46 0.63 -10.17
CA GLY A 265 5.08 0.66 -8.84
C GLY A 265 5.15 2.06 -8.22
N LEU A 266 5.53 3.08 -8.99
CA LEU A 266 5.58 4.47 -8.50
C LEU A 266 4.18 5.06 -8.31
N ALA A 267 3.24 4.79 -9.22
CA ALA A 267 1.84 5.20 -9.06
C ALA A 267 1.23 4.59 -7.78
N LEU A 268 1.44 3.30 -7.54
CA LEU A 268 0.99 2.62 -6.32
C LEU A 268 1.66 3.19 -5.08
N SER A 269 2.97 3.46 -5.15
CA SER A 269 3.71 4.09 -4.05
C SER A 269 3.10 5.43 -3.67
N LYS A 270 2.80 6.29 -4.66
CA LYS A 270 2.13 7.57 -4.41
C LYS A 270 0.77 7.38 -3.73
N SER A 271 -0.03 6.46 -4.24
CA SER A 271 -1.35 6.24 -3.66
C SER A 271 -1.29 5.67 -2.24
N PHE A 272 -0.36 4.76 -1.93
CA PHE A 272 -0.17 4.30 -0.55
C PHE A 272 0.28 5.41 0.38
N VAL A 273 1.20 6.28 -0.06
CA VAL A 273 1.63 7.43 0.74
C VAL A 273 0.45 8.35 1.04
N LEU A 274 -0.38 8.64 0.05
CA LEU A 274 -1.58 9.46 0.23
C LEU A 274 -2.60 8.80 1.18
N GLN A 275 -2.81 7.48 1.05
CA GLN A 275 -3.68 6.73 1.97
C GLN A 275 -3.16 6.75 3.41
N LEU A 276 -1.83 6.68 3.61
CA LEU A 276 -1.20 6.84 4.91
C LEU A 276 -1.25 8.29 5.44
N GLY A 277 -1.87 9.22 4.72
CA GLY A 277 -1.96 10.64 5.09
C GLY A 277 -0.65 11.40 4.89
N GLY A 278 0.26 10.87 4.08
CA GLY A 278 1.58 11.42 3.81
C GLY A 278 1.73 12.08 2.45
N GLU A 279 2.96 12.50 2.15
CA GLU A 279 3.35 13.06 0.85
C GLU A 279 4.62 12.39 0.31
N ILE A 280 4.69 12.26 -1.02
CA ILE A 280 5.84 11.76 -1.75
C ILE A 280 6.30 12.82 -2.75
N HIS A 281 7.61 13.07 -2.78
CA HIS A 281 8.23 14.08 -3.64
C HIS A 281 9.48 13.52 -4.31
N ILE A 282 9.75 13.97 -5.54
CA ILE A 282 11.00 13.70 -6.25
C ILE A 282 11.68 15.04 -6.46
N LEU A 283 12.96 15.14 -6.10
CA LEU A 283 13.72 16.36 -6.33
C LEU A 283 14.03 16.50 -7.83
N PRO A 284 13.58 17.59 -8.48
CA PRO A 284 13.89 17.84 -9.89
C PRO A 284 15.35 18.28 -10.05
N ASN A 285 15.89 18.13 -11.26
CA ASN A 285 17.23 18.61 -11.63
C ASN A 285 18.38 18.10 -10.75
N THR A 286 18.32 16.86 -10.26
CA THR A 286 19.45 16.21 -9.60
C THR A 286 20.51 15.82 -10.65
N PRO A 287 21.69 16.46 -10.66
CA PRO A 287 22.67 16.26 -11.73
C PRO A 287 23.32 14.87 -11.75
N ARG A 288 23.07 14.05 -10.70
CA ARG A 288 23.48 12.64 -10.58
C ARG A 288 22.43 11.88 -9.78
N GLY A 289 21.68 11.00 -10.45
CA GLY A 289 20.68 10.11 -9.85
C GLY A 289 19.36 10.75 -9.48
N THR A 290 18.57 10.04 -8.68
CA THR A 290 17.24 10.45 -8.23
C THR A 290 17.21 10.55 -6.71
N VAL A 291 16.48 11.55 -6.18
CA VAL A 291 16.16 11.61 -4.75
C VAL A 291 14.65 11.63 -4.58
N VAL A 292 14.13 10.60 -3.92
CA VAL A 292 12.71 10.45 -3.57
C VAL A 292 12.56 10.63 -2.07
N THR A 293 11.68 11.53 -1.64
CA THR A 293 11.39 11.78 -0.22
C THR A 293 9.93 11.45 0.09
N LEU A 294 9.73 10.62 1.10
CA LEU A 294 8.46 10.26 1.70
C LEU A 294 8.32 11.02 3.02
N SER A 295 7.14 11.55 3.29
CA SER A 295 6.76 12.07 4.61
C SER A 295 5.48 11.40 5.03
N ILE A 296 5.53 10.60 6.10
CA ILE A 296 4.43 9.74 6.52
C ILE A 296 4.11 10.04 7.99
N PRO A 297 2.84 10.32 8.34
CA PRO A 297 2.39 10.37 9.72
C PRO A 297 2.73 9.06 10.45
N ALA A 298 3.50 9.16 11.52
CA ALA A 298 3.91 8.04 12.34
C ALA A 298 3.94 8.48 13.81
N ARG A 299 3.01 7.96 14.60
CA ARG A 299 2.95 8.23 16.04
C ARG A 299 4.05 7.43 16.71
N TYR A 300 4.85 8.07 17.57
CA TYR A 300 5.77 7.31 18.40
C TYR A 300 5.03 6.74 19.61
N LYS A 301 5.51 5.62 20.12
CA LYS A 301 4.98 5.02 21.34
C LYS A 301 6.11 4.82 22.34
N HIS A 302 5.88 5.18 23.60
CA HIS A 302 6.86 4.90 24.64
C HIS A 302 6.92 3.38 24.90
N TYR A 303 8.12 2.89 25.19
CA TYR A 303 8.38 1.47 25.43
C TYR A 303 7.48 0.91 26.55
N GLU A 304 7.24 1.70 27.61
CA GLU A 304 6.40 1.33 28.75
C GLU A 304 4.92 1.15 28.37
N GLU A 305 4.37 2.03 27.52
CA GLU A 305 2.98 1.97 27.04
C GLU A 305 2.78 0.88 25.95
N ALA A 306 3.83 0.53 25.22
CA ALA A 306 3.80 -0.55 24.24
C ALA A 306 3.69 -1.92 24.92
N VAL A 307 4.36 -2.15 26.04
CA VAL A 307 4.25 -3.40 26.82
C VAL A 307 2.82 -3.61 27.34
N GLU A 308 2.16 -2.55 27.80
CA GLU A 308 0.80 -2.60 28.35
C GLU A 308 -0.28 -2.85 27.27
N VAL A 309 -0.16 -2.18 26.12
CA VAL A 309 -1.12 -2.37 25.00
C VAL A 309 -0.88 -3.69 24.26
N THR A 310 0.36 -4.15 24.12
CA THR A 310 0.61 -5.47 23.54
C THR A 310 0.11 -6.55 24.50
N SER A 311 0.22 -6.38 25.82
CA SER A 311 -0.39 -7.29 26.80
C SER A 311 -1.92 -7.32 26.69
N ASN A 312 -2.59 -6.16 26.60
CA ASN A 312 -4.04 -6.06 26.50
C ASN A 312 -4.60 -6.49 25.12
N ALA A 313 -3.90 -6.22 24.02
CA ALA A 313 -4.29 -6.62 22.67
C ALA A 313 -4.05 -8.12 22.42
N ILE A 314 -3.01 -8.69 23.03
CA ILE A 314 -2.78 -10.14 23.10
C ILE A 314 -3.90 -10.77 23.92
N GLU A 315 -4.26 -10.23 25.09
CA GLU A 315 -5.41 -10.73 25.86
C GLU A 315 -6.72 -10.69 25.05
N SER A 316 -7.06 -9.57 24.38
CA SER A 316 -8.33 -9.45 23.66
C SER A 316 -8.39 -10.25 22.35
N SER A 317 -7.26 -10.47 21.67
CA SER A 317 -7.17 -11.23 20.42
C SER A 317 -7.08 -12.75 20.66
N LEU A 318 -6.46 -13.18 21.77
CA LEU A 318 -6.30 -14.61 22.11
C LEU A 318 -7.45 -15.21 22.93
N LEU A 319 -8.26 -14.39 23.63
CA LEU A 319 -9.42 -14.87 24.40
C LEU A 319 -10.56 -15.44 23.55
N GLY A 320 -10.50 -15.32 22.21
CA GLY A 320 -11.54 -15.85 21.32
C GLY A 320 -11.45 -17.36 21.03
N LYS A 321 -10.26 -17.99 21.09
CA LYS A 321 -10.11 -19.39 20.58
C LYS A 321 -9.08 -20.29 21.26
N ILE A 322 -8.38 -19.88 22.32
CA ILE A 322 -7.43 -20.78 22.99
C ILE A 322 -7.74 -20.83 24.49
N ASN A 323 -8.25 -21.99 24.92
CA ASN A 323 -8.39 -22.32 26.34
C ASN A 323 -6.98 -22.45 26.94
N TYR A 324 -6.50 -21.40 27.60
CA TYR A 324 -5.28 -21.42 28.40
C TYR A 324 -5.50 -22.27 29.65
N SER A 325 -4.89 -23.45 29.66
CA SER A 325 -4.70 -24.25 30.86
C SER A 325 -3.20 -24.24 31.17
N HIS A 326 -2.82 -23.67 32.31
CA HIS A 326 -1.45 -23.61 32.83
C HIS A 326 -0.71 -24.96 32.77
N SER A 327 0.19 -25.13 31.80
CA SER A 327 1.13 -26.26 31.76
C SER A 327 2.39 -25.88 30.95
N PRO A 328 3.61 -26.04 31.51
CA PRO A 328 4.88 -25.69 30.84
C PRO A 328 5.09 -26.33 29.46
N LEU A 329 4.48 -27.51 29.24
CA LEU A 329 4.53 -28.23 27.97
C LEU A 329 3.91 -27.45 26.81
N LYS A 330 2.84 -26.69 27.06
CA LYS A 330 2.18 -25.89 26.01
C LYS A 330 3.02 -24.67 25.61
N SER A 331 3.72 -24.05 26.56
CA SER A 331 4.61 -22.91 26.33
C SER A 331 5.84 -23.33 25.49
N ILE A 332 6.35 -24.55 25.72
CA ILE A 332 7.44 -25.15 24.93
C ILE A 332 6.99 -25.49 23.50
N GLU A 333 5.80 -26.08 23.33
CA GLU A 333 5.24 -26.37 22.00
C GLU A 333 5.00 -25.08 21.19
N ALA A 334 4.49 -24.04 21.85
CA ALA A 334 4.32 -22.73 21.24
C ALA A 334 5.67 -22.11 20.84
N LEU A 335 6.71 -22.25 21.68
CA LEU A 335 8.05 -21.73 21.37
C LEU A 335 8.64 -22.43 20.14
N LYS A 336 8.45 -23.75 20.01
CA LYS A 336 8.87 -24.50 18.81
C LYS A 336 8.16 -24.03 17.55
N ALA A 337 6.85 -23.77 17.63
CA ALA A 337 6.10 -23.25 16.50
C ALA A 337 6.62 -21.87 16.07
N ALA A 338 6.88 -20.98 17.03
CA ALA A 338 7.45 -19.65 16.79
C ALA A 338 8.87 -19.71 16.19
N LEU A 339 9.73 -20.61 16.68
CA LEU A 339 11.09 -20.82 16.17
C LEU A 339 11.08 -21.35 14.73
N LYS A 340 10.23 -22.35 14.42
CA LYS A 340 10.08 -22.88 13.04
C LYS A 340 9.63 -21.80 12.05
N LEU A 341 8.76 -20.90 12.49
CA LEU A 341 8.25 -19.79 11.70
C LEU A 341 9.17 -18.56 11.68
N HIS A 342 10.37 -18.65 12.27
CA HIS A 342 11.36 -17.56 12.33
C HIS A 342 10.77 -16.25 12.90
N ARG A 343 9.98 -16.35 13.97
CA ARG A 343 9.30 -15.21 14.60
C ARG A 343 10.02 -14.77 15.89
N PRO A 344 10.98 -13.84 15.82
CA PRO A 344 11.83 -13.49 16.98
C PRO A 344 11.04 -12.86 18.13
N MET A 345 9.98 -12.12 17.85
CA MET A 345 9.16 -11.45 18.88
C MET A 345 8.33 -12.47 19.66
N ASP A 346 7.67 -13.38 18.95
CA ASP A 346 6.90 -14.48 19.56
C ASP A 346 7.82 -15.39 20.39
N SER A 347 9.00 -15.74 19.87
CA SER A 347 9.97 -16.58 20.58
C SER A 347 10.53 -15.92 21.84
N ARG A 348 10.76 -14.60 21.84
CA ARG A 348 11.21 -13.87 23.05
C ARG A 348 10.13 -13.79 24.12
N LYS A 349 8.88 -13.57 23.70
CA LYS A 349 7.74 -13.52 24.63
C LYS A 349 7.54 -14.86 25.32
N LEU A 350 7.58 -15.95 24.56
CA LEU A 350 7.45 -17.31 25.08
C LEU A 350 8.61 -17.69 25.99
N ILE A 351 9.84 -17.19 25.73
CA ILE A 351 10.96 -17.34 26.66
C ILE A 351 10.68 -16.67 27.99
N HIS A 352 10.21 -15.42 28.01
CA HIS A 352 9.89 -14.73 29.26
C HIS A 352 8.74 -15.39 30.02
N GLU A 353 7.75 -15.97 29.32
CA GLU A 353 6.69 -16.77 29.94
C GLU A 353 7.27 -18.04 30.59
N ILE A 354 8.20 -18.73 29.92
CA ILE A 354 8.90 -19.90 30.47
C ILE A 354 9.78 -19.51 31.68
N GLU A 355 10.45 -18.34 31.67
CA GLU A 355 11.24 -17.83 32.81
C GLU A 355 10.36 -17.50 34.03
N ALA A 356 9.16 -16.96 33.79
CA ALA A 356 8.23 -16.54 34.83
C ALA A 356 7.56 -17.73 35.55
N GLU A 357 7.52 -18.91 34.92
CA GLU A 357 6.88 -20.11 35.48
C GLU A 357 7.71 -20.84 36.54
N GLY A 358 8.93 -20.38 36.85
CA GLY A 358 9.77 -20.92 37.92
C GLY A 358 10.55 -22.16 37.48
N LEU A 359 11.75 -21.93 36.95
CA LEU A 359 12.61 -22.96 36.37
C LEU A 359 13.64 -23.50 37.37
N GLU A 360 13.95 -24.80 37.28
CA GLU A 360 15.08 -25.43 37.97
C GLU A 360 16.43 -24.85 37.47
N PRO A 361 17.54 -24.94 38.24
CA PRO A 361 18.81 -24.27 37.89
C PRO A 361 19.42 -24.67 36.53
N ASP A 362 19.14 -25.89 36.06
CA ASP A 362 19.55 -26.42 34.75
C ASP A 362 18.75 -25.81 33.59
N GLN A 363 17.49 -25.46 33.83
CA GLN A 363 16.59 -24.79 32.87
C GLN A 363 16.95 -23.31 32.64
N SER A 364 17.47 -22.61 33.66
CA SER A 364 17.88 -21.20 33.53
C SER A 364 19.05 -20.97 32.55
N LEU A 365 20.00 -21.90 32.51
CA LEU A 365 21.13 -21.90 31.58
C LEU A 365 20.68 -22.12 30.12
N MET A 366 19.75 -23.06 29.92
CA MET A 366 19.15 -23.33 28.62
C MET A 366 18.38 -22.11 28.11
N VAL A 367 17.53 -21.51 28.93
CA VAL A 367 16.73 -20.35 28.52
C VAL A 367 17.61 -19.16 28.17
N SER A 368 18.68 -18.92 28.93
CA SER A 368 19.69 -17.90 28.61
C SER A 368 20.40 -18.17 27.27
N SER A 369 20.61 -19.44 26.92
CA SER A 369 21.21 -19.87 25.66
C SER A 369 20.24 -19.70 24.48
N LEU A 370 18.99 -20.13 24.63
CA LEU A 370 17.92 -19.92 23.65
C LEU A 370 17.69 -18.43 23.38
N ALA A 371 17.61 -17.61 24.43
CA ALA A 371 17.47 -16.16 24.31
C ALA A 371 18.64 -15.56 23.52
N ARG A 372 19.86 -16.08 23.69
CA ARG A 372 21.05 -15.67 22.93
C ARG A 372 20.94 -16.05 21.46
N HIS A 373 20.51 -17.27 21.14
CA HIS A 373 20.31 -17.72 19.76
C HIS A 373 19.21 -16.92 19.06
N ILE A 374 18.08 -16.67 19.72
CA ILE A 374 16.98 -15.85 19.17
C ILE A 374 17.43 -14.40 18.99
N LYS A 375 18.24 -13.85 19.90
CA LYS A 375 18.82 -12.50 19.75
C LYS A 375 19.78 -12.40 18.56
N ARG A 376 20.42 -13.51 18.19
CA ARG A 376 21.33 -13.63 17.04
C ARG A 376 20.63 -14.15 15.77
N PHE A 377 19.31 -14.31 15.79
CA PHE A 377 18.52 -14.87 14.68
C PHE A 377 18.95 -16.30 14.27
N GLU A 378 19.56 -17.05 15.18
CA GLU A 378 20.01 -18.43 14.97
C GLU A 378 18.88 -19.43 15.33
N PHE A 379 17.72 -19.31 14.66
CA PHE A 379 16.51 -20.06 15.01
C PHE A 379 16.66 -21.58 14.90
N ASP A 380 17.41 -22.06 13.92
CA ASP A 380 17.69 -23.51 13.77
C ASP A 380 18.55 -24.05 14.92
N LYS A 381 19.49 -23.25 15.44
CA LYS A 381 20.30 -23.62 16.60
C LYS A 381 19.44 -23.65 17.86
N ALA A 382 18.58 -22.63 18.04
CA ALA A 382 17.62 -22.59 19.14
C ALA A 382 16.64 -23.77 19.09
N LEU A 383 16.14 -24.12 17.89
CA LEU A 383 15.23 -25.24 17.70
C LEU A 383 15.91 -26.59 17.99
N LYS A 384 17.17 -26.74 17.60
CA LYS A 384 17.98 -27.93 17.89
C LYS A 384 18.23 -28.10 19.39
N GLU A 385 18.68 -27.05 20.06
CA GLU A 385 18.90 -27.02 21.51
C GLU A 385 17.61 -27.32 22.29
N LEU A 386 16.48 -26.74 21.86
CA LEU A 386 15.16 -27.00 22.46
C LEU A 386 14.67 -28.44 22.23
N SER A 387 15.06 -29.07 21.12
CA SER A 387 14.69 -30.46 20.82
C SER A 387 15.55 -31.47 21.57
N GLU A 388 16.84 -31.17 21.79
CA GLU A 388 17.76 -31.98 22.61
C GLU A 388 17.34 -31.99 24.09
N TYR A 389 16.82 -30.86 24.58
CA TYR A 389 16.30 -30.75 25.94
C TYR A 389 15.05 -31.63 26.17
N GLU A 390 14.14 -31.69 25.20
CA GLU A 390 12.91 -32.47 25.31
C GLU A 390 13.20 -33.97 25.51
N VAL A 391 14.23 -34.51 24.84
CA VAL A 391 14.65 -35.90 25.01
C VAL A 391 15.08 -36.20 26.45
N HIS A 392 15.76 -35.26 27.12
CA HIS A 392 16.21 -35.42 28.51
C HIS A 392 15.08 -35.33 29.54
N VAL A 393 14.02 -34.58 29.28
CA VAL A 393 12.85 -34.45 30.17
C VAL A 393 11.96 -35.69 30.12
N TYR A 394 11.82 -36.34 28.96
CA TYR A 394 11.02 -37.56 28.81
C TYR A 394 11.72 -38.84 29.30
N GLU A 395 13.05 -38.85 29.45
CA GLU A 395 13.80 -40.00 29.96
C GLU A 395 13.92 -40.04 31.50
N ASN A 396 13.60 -38.95 32.21
CA ASN A 396 13.68 -38.92 33.67
C ASN A 396 12.61 -38.01 34.29
N PRO A 397 11.33 -38.45 34.32
CA PRO A 397 10.27 -37.71 34.99
C PRO A 397 10.49 -37.81 36.50
N LYS A 398 10.88 -36.71 37.14
CA LYS A 398 10.86 -36.60 38.61
C LYS A 398 9.45 -36.38 39.13
#